data_AF-A0A966UF20-F1
#
_entry.id   AF-A0A966UF20-F1
#
_cell.length_a   1.000
_cell.length_b   1.000
_cell.length_c   1.000
_cell.angle_alpha   90.00
_cell.angle_beta   90.00
_cell.angle_gamma   90.00
#
_symmetry.space_group_name_H-M   'P 1'
#
loop_
_entity.id
_entity.type
_entity.pdbx_description
1 polymer ?
#
loop_
_entity_poly.entity_id
_entity_poly.type
_entity_poly.pdbx_seq_one_letter_code
_entity_poly.pdbx_strand_id
1 'polypeptide(L)'
;MIRALNNRIRVGAAVAAIAGLALSGVPAKAADAPGVTKDTITLGMSSAQSGAASPGYNKVGPAMRAYFDYINEKGGVYGRKIVLKLEDDKYVPTNAVNKVNKLILRD
;
A
#
# COMPACT_ATOMS: atom_id res chain seq x y z
N MET A 1 10.93 -32.32 -48.06
CA MET A 1 10.94 -30.85 -47.80
C MET A 1 9.94 -30.43 -46.71
N ILE A 2 8.70 -30.93 -46.72
CA ILE A 2 7.62 -30.57 -45.76
C ILE A 2 7.96 -30.87 -44.27
N ARG A 3 8.67 -31.96 -44.00
CA ARG A 3 9.02 -32.38 -42.62
C ARG A 3 10.01 -31.42 -41.93
N ALA A 4 10.93 -30.82 -42.69
CA ALA A 4 11.91 -29.86 -42.17
C ALA A 4 11.27 -28.49 -41.87
N LEU A 5 10.25 -28.10 -42.65
CA LEU A 5 9.47 -26.89 -42.42
C LEU A 5 8.64 -26.99 -41.13
N ASN A 6 7.98 -28.14 -40.91
CA ASN A 6 7.18 -28.38 -39.71
C ASN A 6 8.03 -28.40 -38.42
N ASN A 7 9.26 -28.90 -38.47
CA ASN A 7 10.17 -28.85 -37.32
C ASN A 7 10.65 -27.43 -37.00
N ARG A 8 10.88 -26.58 -38.02
CA ARG A 8 11.24 -25.18 -37.82
C ARG A 8 10.10 -24.38 -37.16
N ILE A 9 8.86 -24.64 -37.57
CA ILE A 9 7.66 -24.01 -36.97
C ILE A 9 7.51 -24.41 -35.50
N ARG A 10 7.71 -25.70 -35.19
CA ARG A 10 7.64 -26.22 -33.80
C ARG A 10 8.72 -25.63 -32.89
N VAL A 11 9.95 -25.53 -33.36
CA VAL A 11 11.05 -24.91 -32.60
C VAL A 11 10.79 -23.42 -32.38
N GLY A 12 10.29 -22.70 -33.40
CA GLY A 12 9.90 -21.30 -33.25
C GLY A 12 8.79 -21.08 -32.23
N ALA A 13 7.77 -21.94 -32.23
CA ALA A 13 6.67 -21.87 -31.26
C ALA A 13 7.12 -22.16 -29.81
N ALA A 14 8.04 -23.11 -29.62
CA ALA A 14 8.58 -23.44 -28.30
C ALA A 14 9.42 -22.29 -27.70
N VAL A 15 10.24 -21.62 -28.52
CA VAL A 15 11.04 -20.46 -28.09
C VAL A 15 10.13 -19.27 -27.73
N ALA A 16 9.07 -19.03 -28.50
CA ALA A 16 8.10 -17.97 -28.21
C ALA A 16 7.33 -18.23 -26.90
N ALA A 17 6.97 -19.48 -26.61
CA ALA A 17 6.31 -19.85 -25.35
C ALA A 17 7.23 -19.62 -24.13
N ILE A 18 8.50 -20.01 -24.22
CA ILE A 18 9.49 -19.81 -23.14
C ILE A 18 9.73 -18.31 -22.89
N ALA A 19 9.83 -17.50 -23.95
CA ALA A 19 9.97 -16.06 -23.83
C ALA A 19 8.74 -15.40 -23.18
N GLY A 20 7.53 -15.86 -23.52
CA GLY A 20 6.28 -15.37 -22.90
C GLY A 20 6.19 -15.69 -21.40
N LEU A 21 6.65 -16.87 -20.98
CA LEU A 21 6.75 -17.28 -19.56
C LEU A 21 7.83 -16.52 -18.78
N ALA A 22 8.91 -16.09 -19.43
CA ALA A 22 9.95 -15.28 -18.79
C ALA A 22 9.45 -13.86 -18.46
N LEU A 23 8.55 -13.30 -19.26
CA LEU A 23 7.97 -11.98 -19.06
C LEU A 23 6.89 -11.92 -17.96
N SER A 24 6.21 -13.04 -17.68
CA SER A 24 5.19 -13.10 -16.61
C SER A 24 5.80 -13.16 -15.20
N GLY A 25 7.10 -13.42 -15.08
CA GLY A 25 7.83 -13.47 -13.81
C GLY A 25 8.49 -12.16 -13.38
N VAL A 26 8.43 -11.10 -14.19
CA VAL A 26 9.03 -9.82 -13.82
C VAL A 26 8.18 -9.17 -12.72
N PRO A 27 8.70 -8.98 -11.49
CA PRO A 27 7.93 -8.35 -10.43
C PRO A 27 7.61 -6.91 -10.84
N ALA A 28 6.33 -6.55 -10.81
CA ALA A 28 5.89 -5.18 -11.03
C ALA A 28 6.60 -4.27 -10.01
N LYS A 29 7.50 -3.41 -10.50
CA LYS A 29 8.10 -2.34 -9.71
C LYS A 29 7.05 -1.26 -9.51
N ALA A 30 6.31 -1.35 -8.41
CA ALA A 30 5.48 -0.24 -7.94
C ALA A 30 6.39 0.99 -7.73
N ALA A 31 5.90 2.18 -8.09
CA ALA A 31 6.59 3.42 -7.76
C ALA A 31 6.81 3.50 -6.23
N ASP A 32 7.97 3.99 -5.81
CA ASP A 32 8.29 4.22 -4.40
C ASP A 32 7.42 5.39 -3.88
N ALA A 33 6.17 5.08 -3.50
CA ALA A 33 5.26 6.03 -2.89
C ALA A 33 5.60 6.17 -1.40
N PRO A 34 5.72 7.40 -0.85
CA PRO A 34 5.91 7.61 0.58
C PRO A 34 4.88 6.83 1.41
N GLY A 35 5.35 6.19 2.47
CA GLY A 35 4.51 5.35 3.33
C GLY A 35 4.20 3.95 2.78
N VAL A 36 4.61 3.59 1.56
CA VAL A 36 4.43 2.23 1.01
C VAL A 36 5.76 1.50 0.99
N THR A 37 5.84 0.38 1.72
CA THR A 37 7.00 -0.50 1.71
C THR A 37 6.65 -1.85 1.10
N LYS A 38 7.60 -2.80 1.13
CA LYS A 38 7.31 -4.19 0.75
C LYS A 38 6.31 -4.86 1.70
N ASP A 39 6.23 -4.43 2.96
CA ASP A 39 5.43 -5.10 3.99
C ASP A 39 4.25 -4.26 4.50
N THR A 40 4.28 -2.93 4.33
CA THR A 40 3.34 -2.01 4.98
C THR A 40 2.83 -0.89 4.08
N ILE A 41 1.64 -0.38 4.42
CA ILE A 41 1.08 0.88 3.96
C ILE A 41 0.83 1.74 5.21
N THR A 42 1.60 2.81 5.38
CA THR A 42 1.45 3.75 6.49
C THR A 42 0.49 4.86 6.10
N LEU A 43 -0.54 5.08 6.91
CA LEU A 43 -1.50 6.16 6.78
C LEU A 43 -1.35 7.12 7.96
N GLY A 44 -1.29 8.41 7.67
CA GLY A 44 -1.28 9.47 8.69
C GLY A 44 -2.68 10.06 8.90
N MET A 45 -3.02 10.37 10.16
CA MET A 45 -4.24 11.07 10.54
C MET A 45 -3.93 12.13 11.61
N SER A 46 -4.35 13.37 11.36
CA SER A 46 -4.43 14.42 12.38
C SER A 46 -5.88 14.58 12.79
N SER A 47 -6.17 14.56 14.09
CA SER A 47 -7.54 14.75 14.59
C SER A 47 -7.55 15.19 16.05
N ALA A 48 -8.68 15.74 16.50
CA ALA A 48 -8.89 16.13 17.88
C ALA A 48 -9.10 14.90 18.77
N GLN A 49 -8.02 14.38 19.35
CA GLN A 49 -8.09 13.31 20.35
C GLN A 49 -8.27 13.87 21.75
N SER A 50 -7.79 15.09 21.99
CA SER A 50 -8.09 15.88 23.19
C SER A 50 -8.64 17.27 22.84
N GLY A 51 -8.93 18.09 23.85
CA GLY A 51 -9.52 19.43 23.66
C GLY A 51 -11.05 19.42 23.49
N ALA A 52 -11.61 20.61 23.27
CA ALA A 52 -13.06 20.84 23.32
C ALA A 52 -13.86 20.03 22.28
N ALA A 53 -13.28 19.76 21.11
CA ALA A 53 -13.93 18.99 20.06
C ALA A 53 -13.76 17.47 20.21
N SER A 54 -12.89 16.99 21.12
CA SER A 54 -12.59 15.56 21.30
C SER A 54 -13.83 14.67 21.41
N PRO A 55 -14.90 15.03 22.15
CA PRO A 55 -16.10 14.18 22.24
C PRO A 55 -16.75 13.84 20.87
N GLY A 56 -16.56 14.67 19.85
CA GLY A 56 -17.06 14.42 18.49
C GLY A 56 -16.10 13.64 17.59
N TYR A 57 -14.81 13.57 17.90
CA TYR A 57 -13.77 13.05 16.98
C TYR A 57 -12.90 11.91 17.55
N ASN A 58 -12.82 11.76 18.87
CA ASN A 58 -11.89 10.83 19.52
C ASN A 58 -12.17 9.34 19.22
N LYS A 59 -13.36 9.01 18.69
CA LYS A 59 -13.73 7.65 18.28
C LYS A 59 -13.28 7.31 16.86
N VAL A 60 -13.01 8.31 16.01
CA VAL A 60 -12.76 8.09 14.57
C VAL A 60 -11.45 7.33 14.35
N GLY A 61 -10.34 7.77 14.98
CA GLY A 61 -9.05 7.09 14.88
C GLY A 61 -9.08 5.64 15.38
N PRO A 62 -9.62 5.36 16.58
CA PRO A 62 -9.83 3.99 17.06
C PRO A 62 -10.70 3.13 16.14
N ALA A 63 -11.79 3.68 15.58
CA ALA A 63 -12.66 2.95 14.66
C ALA A 63 -11.94 2.60 13.34
N MET A 64 -11.17 3.54 12.79
CA MET A 64 -10.33 3.29 11.62
C MET A 64 -9.30 2.19 11.90
N ARG A 65 -8.64 2.23 13.06
CA ARG A 65 -7.66 1.20 13.46
C ARG A 65 -8.31 -0.18 13.54
N ALA A 66 -9.46 -0.30 14.20
CA ALA A 66 -10.19 -1.57 14.30
C ALA A 66 -10.53 -2.14 12.91
N TYR A 67 -10.93 -1.29 11.96
CA TYR A 67 -11.22 -1.72 10.60
C TYR A 67 -9.96 -2.15 9.84
N PHE A 68 -8.85 -1.42 10.01
CA PHE A 68 -7.57 -1.77 9.41
C PHE A 68 -6.98 -3.06 9.99
N ASP A 69 -7.16 -3.30 11.30
CA ASP A 69 -6.78 -4.55 11.95
C ASP A 69 -7.54 -5.73 11.32
N TYR A 70 -8.85 -5.60 11.10
CA TYR A 70 -9.64 -6.60 10.38
C TYR A 70 -9.14 -6.84 8.94
N ILE A 71 -8.79 -5.79 8.19
CA ILE A 71 -8.18 -5.94 6.85
C ILE A 71 -6.83 -6.65 6.94
N ASN A 72 -6.02 -6.28 7.93
CA ASN A 72 -4.72 -6.87 8.18
C ASN A 72 -4.82 -8.36 8.50
N GLU A 73 -5.75 -8.77 9.35
CA GLU A 73 -6.04 -10.17 9.65
C GLU A 73 -6.37 -10.99 8.38
N LYS A 74 -6.96 -10.34 7.37
CA LYS A 74 -7.30 -10.94 6.08
C LYS A 74 -6.19 -10.90 5.03
N GLY A 75 -4.95 -10.66 5.45
CA GLY A 75 -3.79 -10.62 4.56
C GLY A 75 -3.41 -9.23 4.08
N GLY A 76 -4.15 -8.19 4.50
CA GLY A 76 -3.83 -6.81 4.15
C GLY A 76 -4.15 -6.47 2.69
N VAL A 77 -3.53 -5.42 2.18
CA VAL A 77 -3.73 -4.92 0.80
C VAL A 77 -2.54 -5.33 -0.05
N TYR A 78 -2.75 -6.25 -1.00
CA TYR A 78 -1.68 -6.86 -1.80
C TYR A 78 -0.54 -7.43 -0.93
N GLY A 79 -0.88 -8.07 0.19
CA GLY A 79 0.08 -8.63 1.14
C GLY A 79 0.69 -7.62 2.13
N ARG A 80 0.35 -6.33 2.02
CA ARG A 80 0.88 -5.27 2.91
C ARG A 80 -0.09 -4.97 4.05
N LYS A 81 0.44 -4.81 5.27
CA LYS A 81 -0.33 -4.41 6.43
C LYS A 81 -0.53 -2.89 6.47
N ILE A 82 -1.73 -2.44 6.77
CA ILE A 82 -2.04 -1.03 6.99
C ILE A 82 -1.63 -0.63 8.41
N VAL A 83 -0.89 0.46 8.55
CA VAL A 83 -0.49 1.05 9.83
C VAL A 83 -1.05 2.47 9.93
N LEU A 84 -1.83 2.76 10.96
CA LEU A 84 -2.38 4.11 11.19
C LEU A 84 -1.55 4.87 12.24
N LYS A 85 -0.92 5.97 11.81
CA LYS A 85 -0.28 6.97 12.67
C LYS A 85 -1.26 8.08 12.97
N LEU A 86 -1.66 8.20 14.24
CA LEU A 86 -2.63 9.19 14.69
C LEU A 86 -1.94 10.26 15.53
N GLU A 87 -2.06 11.52 15.12
CA GLU A 87 -1.58 12.70 15.85
C GLU A 87 -2.75 13.51 16.41
N ASP A 88 -2.61 13.95 17.67
CA ASP A 88 -3.58 14.83 18.33
C ASP A 88 -3.28 16.30 18.03
N ASP A 89 -4.17 16.96 17.28
CA ASP A 89 -4.10 18.39 16.98
C ASP A 89 -4.95 19.26 17.93
N LYS A 90 -5.76 18.62 18.79
CA LYS A 90 -6.68 19.29 19.73
C LYS A 90 -7.70 20.21 19.07
N TYR A 91 -7.98 20.03 17.78
CA TYR A 91 -8.82 20.92 16.99
C TYR A 91 -8.26 22.34 16.83
N VAL A 92 -6.93 22.47 16.89
CA VAL A 92 -6.22 23.75 16.71
C VAL A 92 -5.51 23.75 15.35
N PRO A 93 -5.81 24.70 14.44
CA PRO A 93 -5.25 24.70 13.08
C PRO A 93 -3.72 24.71 13.02
N THR A 94 -3.05 25.47 13.90
CA THR A 94 -1.59 25.53 13.94
C THR A 94 -0.98 24.19 14.38
N ASN A 95 -1.62 23.49 15.31
CA ASN A 95 -1.20 22.14 15.68
C ASN A 95 -1.39 21.17 14.52
N ALA A 96 -2.53 21.23 13.82
CA ALA A 96 -2.81 20.35 12.68
C ALA A 96 -1.71 20.45 11.60
N VAL A 97 -1.27 21.67 11.25
CA VAL A 97 -0.15 21.87 10.32
C VAL A 97 1.14 21.21 10.85
N ASN A 98 1.49 21.43 12.12
CA ASN A 98 2.69 20.84 12.72
C ASN A 98 2.62 19.30 12.76
N LYS A 99 1.45 18.74 13.06
CA LYS A 99 1.20 17.30 13.13
C LYS A 99 1.25 16.64 11.75
N VAL A 100 0.62 17.25 10.75
CA VAL A 100 0.68 16.77 9.37
C VAL A 100 2.10 16.86 8.81
N ASN A 101 2.85 17.94 9.09
CA ASN A 101 4.26 18.03 8.70
C ASN A 101 5.11 16.91 9.32
N LYS A 102 4.87 16.55 10.59
CA LYS A 102 5.52 15.39 11.20
C LYS A 102 5.19 14.11 10.43
N LEU A 103 3.90 13.86 10.17
CA LEU A 103 3.44 12.66 9.48
C LEU A 103 4.03 12.51 8.07
N ILE A 104 4.23 13.61 7.34
CA ILE A 104 4.75 13.57 5.96
C ILE A 104 6.28 13.49 5.93
N LEU A 105 6.96 14.20 6.85
CA LEU A 105 8.41 14.37 6.78
C LEU A 105 9.19 13.37 7.64
N ARG A 106 8.54 12.69 8.59
CA ARG A 106 9.24 11.86 9.60
C ARG A 106 8.64 10.47 9.84
N ASP A 107 7.38 10.24 9.46
CA ASP A 107 6.68 8.97 9.68
C ASP A 107 6.38 8.24 8.35
#